data_AF-A0A7S0Z029-F1
#
_entry.id   AF-A0A7S0Z029-F1
#
_cell.length_a   1.000
_cell.length_b   1.000
_cell.length_c   1.000
_cell.angle_alpha   90.00
_cell.angle_beta   90.00
_cell.angle_gamma   90.00
#
_symmetry.space_group_name_H-M   'P 1'
#
loop_
_entity.id
_entity.type
_entity.pdbx_description
1 polymer ?
#
loop_
_entity_poly.entity_id
_entity_poly.type
_entity_poly.pdbx_seq_one_letter_code
_entity_poly.pdbx_strand_id
1 'polypeptide(L)'
;FFTFRNASPQDFRSWRNAFIHFLKKVTFRWGGSSKRMVIKSPVHTARVKLLLEMFPKAQFIYVHRHPYEVYASASHMADTYYWYCYFSKPRDGEVTDFIVNQYELLHREYVATRSLIPKGNLVEVRFEDLERDHVGEMKRIYDGLGLDW
;
A
#
# COMPACT_ATOMS: atom_id res chain seq x y z
N PHE A 1 1.16 -13.21 4.73
CA PHE A 1 2.03 -13.11 3.53
C PHE A 1 2.06 -11.68 2.98
N PHE A 2 3.01 -10.86 3.41
CA PHE A 2 3.16 -9.51 2.85
C PHE A 2 3.85 -9.53 1.47
N THR A 3 4.92 -10.30 1.31
CA THR A 3 5.80 -10.28 0.12
C THR A 3 5.64 -11.47 -0.84
N PHE A 4 4.78 -12.44 -0.53
CA PHE A 4 4.62 -13.71 -1.27
C PHE A 4 5.89 -14.55 -1.49
N ARG A 5 7.06 -14.18 -0.96
CA ARG A 5 8.32 -14.92 -1.15
C ARG A 5 8.25 -16.39 -0.72
N ASN A 6 7.47 -16.68 0.32
CA ASN A 6 7.29 -18.03 0.88
C ASN A 6 5.95 -18.67 0.46
N ALA A 7 5.23 -18.09 -0.50
CA ALA A 7 3.98 -18.66 -0.98
C ALA A 7 4.25 -19.78 -1.98
N SER A 8 3.44 -20.83 -1.96
CA SER A 8 3.51 -21.86 -2.99
C SER A 8 3.14 -21.25 -4.37
N PRO A 9 3.64 -21.81 -5.48
CA PRO A 9 3.23 -21.37 -6.82
C PRO A 9 1.71 -21.42 -7.03
N GLN A 10 1.03 -22.38 -6.37
CA GLN A 10 -0.42 -22.51 -6.44
C GLN A 10 -1.13 -21.37 -5.70
N ASP A 11 -0.73 -21.08 -4.45
CA ASP A 11 -1.32 -19.99 -3.66
C ASP A 11 -1.11 -18.63 -4.31
N PHE A 12 0.10 -18.40 -4.85
CA PHE A 12 0.40 -17.18 -5.58
C PHE A 12 -0.50 -17.02 -6.81
N ARG A 13 -0.68 -18.08 -7.62
CA ARG A 13 -1.58 -18.05 -8.78
C ARG A 13 -3.03 -17.78 -8.37
N SER A 14 -3.52 -18.45 -7.33
CA SER A 14 -4.87 -18.25 -6.80
C SER A 14 -5.09 -16.82 -6.35
N TRP A 15 -4.16 -16.27 -5.55
CA TRP A 15 -4.22 -14.87 -5.12
C TRP A 15 -4.17 -13.89 -6.29
N ARG A 16 -3.24 -14.08 -7.24
CA ARG A 16 -3.08 -13.21 -8.41
C ARG A 16 -4.36 -13.19 -9.24
N ASN A 17 -4.94 -14.35 -9.51
CA ASN A 17 -6.16 -14.47 -10.30
C ASN A 17 -7.35 -13.81 -9.59
N ALA A 18 -7.48 -14.00 -8.28
CA ALA A 18 -8.51 -13.35 -7.47
C ALA A 18 -8.35 -11.83 -7.47
N PHE A 19 -7.12 -11.33 -7.33
CA PHE A 19 -6.82 -9.90 -7.36
C PHE A 19 -7.17 -9.29 -8.71
N ILE A 20 -6.71 -9.88 -9.83
CA ILE A 20 -7.06 -9.41 -11.17
C ILE A 20 -8.58 -9.44 -11.40
N HIS A 21 -9.24 -10.51 -10.97
CA HIS A 21 -10.70 -10.63 -11.10
C HIS A 21 -11.43 -9.54 -10.31
N PHE A 22 -10.98 -9.24 -9.09
CA PHE A 22 -11.50 -8.12 -8.30
C PHE A 22 -11.36 -6.78 -9.04
N LEU A 23 -10.15 -6.47 -9.55
CA LEU A 23 -9.93 -5.22 -10.30
C LEU A 23 -10.83 -5.14 -11.54
N LYS A 24 -10.97 -6.24 -12.30
CA LYS A 24 -11.88 -6.31 -13.45
C LYS A 24 -13.34 -6.03 -13.07
N LYS A 25 -13.82 -6.57 -11.95
CA LYS A 25 -15.18 -6.30 -11.46
C LYS A 25 -15.38 -4.83 -11.08
N VAL A 26 -14.39 -4.22 -10.44
CA VAL A 26 -14.43 -2.78 -10.10
C VAL A 26 -14.50 -1.94 -11.37
N THR A 27 -13.67 -2.23 -12.37
CA THR A 27 -13.71 -1.54 -13.68
C THR A 27 -15.05 -1.72 -14.38
N PHE A 28 -15.58 -2.95 -14.41
CA PHE A 28 -16.87 -3.24 -15.02
C PHE A 28 -18.01 -2.49 -14.34
N ARG A 29 -18.03 -2.46 -13.00
CA ARG A 29 -19.04 -1.72 -12.21
C ARG A 29 -19.04 -0.21 -12.52
N TRP A 30 -17.93 0.32 -13.01
CA TRP A 30 -17.79 1.71 -13.48
C TRP A 30 -18.06 1.90 -14.98
N GLY A 31 -18.88 1.01 -15.57
CA GLY A 31 -19.32 1.08 -16.96
C GLY A 31 -18.28 0.64 -17.97
N GLY A 32 -17.24 -0.09 -17.53
CA GLY A 32 -16.13 -0.50 -18.40
C GLY A 32 -15.31 0.67 -18.95
N SER A 33 -15.48 1.86 -18.37
CA SER A 33 -14.79 3.06 -18.83
C SER A 33 -13.28 2.97 -18.60
N SER A 34 -12.50 3.57 -19.50
CA SER A 34 -11.03 3.68 -19.45
C SER A 34 -10.51 4.58 -18.31
N LYS A 35 -11.30 4.80 -17.26
CA LYS A 35 -10.92 5.65 -16.14
C LYS A 35 -9.72 5.06 -15.42
N ARG A 36 -8.80 5.94 -15.03
CA ARG A 36 -7.62 5.58 -14.25
C ARG A 36 -8.05 4.98 -12.90
N MET A 37 -7.64 3.75 -12.65
CA MET A 37 -7.92 3.06 -11.40
C MET A 37 -6.95 3.53 -10.30
N VAL A 38 -7.50 3.91 -9.14
CA VAL A 38 -6.73 4.23 -7.94
C VAL A 38 -7.07 3.20 -6.87
N ILE A 39 -6.06 2.49 -6.38
CA ILE A 39 -6.19 1.51 -5.30
C ILE A 39 -5.21 1.85 -4.18
N LYS A 40 -5.64 1.64 -2.93
CA LYS A 40 -4.80 1.84 -1.76
C LYS A 40 -4.87 0.64 -0.83
N SER A 41 -3.70 0.14 -0.45
CA SER A 41 -3.55 -0.81 0.65
C SER A 41 -2.15 -0.65 1.24
N PRO A 42 -1.98 -0.54 2.57
CA PRO A 42 -0.66 -0.41 3.18
C PRO A 42 0.29 -1.56 2.79
N VAL A 43 -0.23 -2.77 2.60
CA VAL A 43 0.59 -3.93 2.20
C VAL A 43 1.13 -3.82 0.77
N HIS A 44 0.63 -2.91 -0.07
CA HIS A 44 1.19 -2.65 -1.39
C HIS A 44 2.62 -2.08 -1.31
N THR A 45 2.98 -1.43 -0.20
CA THR A 45 4.34 -0.94 0.07
C THR A 45 5.38 -2.06 -0.01
N ALA A 46 5.05 -3.28 0.42
CA ALA A 46 5.92 -4.45 0.30
C ALA A 46 5.79 -5.22 -1.03
N ARG A 47 5.01 -4.71 -1.99
CA ARG A 47 4.65 -5.41 -3.22
C ARG A 47 4.98 -4.62 -4.48
N VAL A 48 5.82 -3.58 -4.41
CA VAL A 48 6.19 -2.75 -5.58
C VAL A 48 6.66 -3.61 -6.75
N LYS A 49 7.64 -4.50 -6.54
CA LYS A 49 8.14 -5.39 -7.59
C LYS A 49 7.03 -6.24 -8.21
N LEU A 50 6.23 -6.89 -7.37
CA LEU A 50 5.13 -7.75 -7.80
C LEU A 50 4.05 -6.96 -8.57
N LEU A 51 3.75 -5.75 -8.14
CA LEU A 51 2.78 -4.88 -8.81
C LEU A 51 3.32 -4.40 -10.16
N LEU A 52 4.62 -4.11 -10.28
CA LEU A 52 5.25 -3.77 -11.56
C LEU A 52 5.25 -4.97 -12.53
N GLU A 53 5.50 -6.18 -12.05
CA GLU A 53 5.42 -7.41 -12.87
C GLU A 53 4.01 -7.63 -13.42
N MET A 54 2.97 -7.33 -12.63
CA MET A 54 1.58 -7.45 -13.06
C MET A 54 1.09 -6.26 -13.90
N PHE A 55 1.58 -5.07 -13.59
CA PHE A 55 1.17 -3.79 -14.18
C PHE A 55 2.40 -2.92 -14.46
N PRO A 56 3.10 -3.14 -15.59
CA PRO A 56 4.37 -2.43 -15.87
C PRO A 56 4.24 -0.91 -15.99
N LYS A 57 3.02 -0.42 -16.21
CA LYS A 57 2.69 1.02 -16.29
C LYS A 57 2.12 1.58 -14.98
N ALA A 58 2.19 0.82 -13.88
CA ALA A 58 1.71 1.29 -12.59
C ALA A 58 2.49 2.53 -12.14
N GLN A 59 1.75 3.45 -11.52
CA GLN A 59 2.27 4.64 -10.87
C GLN A 59 2.04 4.52 -9.37
N PHE A 60 2.99 5.01 -8.58
CA PHE A 60 3.06 4.82 -7.15
C PHE A 60 3.07 6.17 -6.45
N ILE A 61 2.27 6.27 -5.39
CA ILE A 61 2.32 7.36 -4.42
C ILE A 61 2.73 6.72 -3.10
N TYR A 62 3.89 7.09 -2.57
CA TYR A 62 4.36 6.63 -1.27
C TYR A 62 4.23 7.75 -0.24
N VAL A 63 3.31 7.58 0.70
CA VAL A 63 3.13 8.52 1.80
C VAL A 63 4.00 8.08 2.97
N HIS A 64 4.87 8.97 3.44
CA HIS A 64 5.71 8.75 4.62
C HIS A 64 5.36 9.72 5.73
N ARG A 65 5.52 9.27 6.98
CA ARG A 65 5.25 10.03 8.21
C ARG A 65 6.31 9.66 9.24
N HIS A 66 6.53 10.52 10.23
CA HIS A 66 7.45 10.22 11.33
C HIS A 66 7.15 8.84 11.97
N PRO A 67 8.13 7.94 12.15
CA PRO A 67 7.89 6.55 12.57
C PRO A 67 7.23 6.44 13.95
N TYR A 68 7.55 7.34 14.90
CA TYR A 68 6.90 7.35 16.21
C TYR A 68 5.41 7.69 16.13
N GLU A 69 5.03 8.61 15.24
CA GLU A 69 3.63 8.98 15.01
C GLU A 69 2.86 7.82 14.35
N VAL A 70 3.51 7.11 13.41
CA VAL A 70 2.94 5.91 12.80
C VAL A 70 2.70 4.82 13.85
N TYR A 71 3.68 4.58 14.72
CA TYR A 71 3.55 3.59 15.79
C TYR A 71 2.44 3.94 16.79
N ALA A 72 2.38 5.19 17.24
CA ALA A 72 1.34 5.64 18.17
C ALA A 72 -0.06 5.49 17.55
N SER A 73 -0.22 5.90 16.29
CA SER A 73 -1.46 5.74 15.53
C SER A 73 -1.86 4.27 15.33
N ALA A 74 -0.90 3.41 14.95
CA ALA A 74 -1.15 1.98 14.77
C ALA A 74 -1.51 1.29 16.09
N SER A 75 -0.88 1.67 17.20
CA SER A 75 -1.19 1.15 18.54
C SER A 75 -2.59 1.55 18.96
N HIS A 76 -2.97 2.81 18.76
CA HIS A 76 -4.33 3.29 19.03
C HIS A 76 -5.37 2.59 18.15
N MET A 77 -5.08 2.40 16.86
CA MET A 77 -5.95 1.64 15.95
C MET A 77 -6.11 0.20 16.42
N ALA A 78 -5.03 -0.47 16.82
CA ALA A 78 -5.11 -1.85 17.30
C ALA A 78 -5.97 -1.97 18.57
N ASP A 79 -5.78 -1.06 19.52
CA ASP A 79 -6.55 -1.03 20.77
C ASP A 79 -8.05 -0.74 20.56
N THR A 80 -8.40 0.00 19.51
CA THR A 80 -9.80 0.36 19.23
C THR A 80 -10.49 -0.60 18.26
N TYR A 81 -9.76 -1.28 17.38
CA TYR A 81 -10.32 -2.07 16.28
C TYR A 81 -10.05 -3.57 16.38
N TYR A 82 -8.85 -4.00 16.78
CA TYR A 82 -8.45 -5.41 16.61
C TYR A 82 -9.26 -6.38 17.47
N TRP A 83 -9.80 -5.92 18.61
CA TRP A 83 -10.68 -6.72 19.47
C TRP A 83 -11.89 -7.32 18.73
N TYR A 84 -12.39 -6.65 17.70
CA TYR A 84 -13.52 -7.14 16.89
C TYR A 84 -13.10 -8.12 15.78
N CYS A 85 -11.81 -8.25 15.51
CA CYS A 85 -11.26 -9.09 14.44
C CYS A 85 -10.64 -10.39 14.94
N TYR A 86 -10.40 -10.50 16.25
CA TYR A 86 -9.75 -11.66 16.82
C TYR A 86 -10.69 -12.87 16.95
N PHE A 87 -10.19 -14.03 16.56
CA PHE A 87 -10.80 -15.31 16.91
C PHE A 87 -10.46 -15.74 18.35
N SER A 88 -9.28 -15.33 18.83
CA SER A 88 -8.76 -15.59 20.18
C SER A 88 -8.05 -14.37 20.74
N LYS A 89 -8.09 -14.18 22.06
CA LYS A 89 -7.40 -13.06 22.73
C LYS A 89 -5.89 -13.11 22.45
N PRO A 90 -5.26 -12.00 22.01
CA PRO A 90 -3.81 -11.94 21.87
C PRO A 90 -3.13 -12.03 23.24
N ARG A 91 -1.91 -12.58 23.25
CA ARG A 91 -1.02 -12.54 24.42
C ARG A 91 -0.38 -11.17 24.54
N ASP A 92 0.11 -10.86 25.73
CA ASP A 92 0.81 -9.61 26.00
C ASP A 92 1.99 -9.45 25.04
N GLY A 93 2.14 -8.25 24.48
CA GLY A 93 3.20 -7.91 23.53
C GLY A 93 2.96 -8.33 22.07
N GLU A 94 2.08 -9.32 21.78
CA GLU A 94 1.91 -9.81 20.40
C GLU A 94 1.41 -8.73 19.44
N VAL A 95 0.55 -7.83 19.91
CA VAL A 95 0.02 -6.71 19.11
C VAL A 95 1.12 -5.71 18.79
N THR A 96 1.94 -5.37 19.79
CA THR A 96 3.08 -4.47 19.63
C THR A 96 4.10 -5.05 18.66
N ASP A 97 4.48 -6.32 18.85
CA ASP A 97 5.39 -7.02 17.96
C ASP A 97 4.86 -7.05 16.53
N PHE A 98 3.56 -7.32 16.35
CA PHE A 98 2.94 -7.29 15.03
C PHE A 98 3.07 -5.91 14.36
N ILE A 99 2.76 -4.83 15.08
CA ILE A 99 2.84 -3.45 14.55
C ILE A 99 4.27 -3.12 14.12
N VAL A 100 5.25 -3.37 14.99
CA VAL A 100 6.66 -3.05 14.73
C VAL A 100 7.20 -3.89 13.58
N ASN A 101 6.99 -5.20 13.62
CA ASN A 101 7.46 -6.13 12.60
C ASN A 101 6.82 -5.86 11.23
N GLN A 102 5.53 -5.51 11.21
CA GLN A 102 4.86 -5.11 9.97
C GLN A 102 5.49 -3.84 9.41
N TYR A 103 5.65 -2.79 10.21
CA TYR A 103 6.23 -1.52 9.75
C TYR A 103 7.63 -1.72 9.17
N GLU A 104 8.50 -2.42 9.91
CA GLU A 104 9.88 -2.70 9.48
C GLU A 104 9.90 -3.46 8.16
N LEU A 105 9.08 -4.51 8.03
CA LEU A 105 8.99 -5.31 6.82
C LEU A 105 8.52 -4.47 5.63
N LEU A 106 7.45 -3.70 5.79
CA LEU A 106 6.91 -2.88 4.69
C LEU A 106 7.95 -1.85 4.23
N HIS A 107 8.57 -1.14 5.18
CA HIS A 107 9.57 -0.13 4.89
C HIS A 107 10.81 -0.74 4.20
N ARG A 108 11.35 -1.83 4.74
CA ARG A 108 12.52 -2.53 4.17
C ARG A 108 12.28 -2.98 2.73
N GLU A 109 11.12 -3.57 2.46
CA GLU A 109 10.76 -4.03 1.11
C GLU A 109 10.58 -2.84 0.15
N TYR A 110 9.96 -1.75 0.59
CA TYR A 110 9.83 -0.54 -0.21
C TYR A 110 11.19 0.04 -0.60
N VAL A 111 12.08 0.26 0.38
CA VAL A 111 13.43 0.79 0.12
C VAL A 111 14.18 -0.11 -0.86
N ALA A 112 14.08 -1.43 -0.72
CA ALA A 112 14.75 -2.39 -1.59
C ALA A 112 14.19 -2.42 -3.04
N THR A 113 12.95 -1.98 -3.25
CA THR A 113 12.26 -2.15 -4.54
C THR A 113 11.85 -0.85 -5.22
N ARG A 114 11.90 0.30 -4.54
CA ARG A 114 11.49 1.60 -5.11
C ARG A 114 12.32 2.01 -6.34
N SER A 115 13.58 1.58 -6.42
CA SER A 115 14.45 1.84 -7.59
C SER A 115 14.01 1.09 -8.86
N LEU A 116 13.14 0.08 -8.73
CA LEU A 116 12.56 -0.64 -9.87
C LEU A 116 11.43 0.18 -10.54
N ILE A 117 10.90 1.18 -9.86
CA ILE A 117 9.83 2.02 -10.40
C ILE A 117 10.42 2.92 -11.48
N PRO A 118 9.84 2.94 -12.70
CA PRO A 118 10.31 3.83 -13.77
C PRO A 118 10.34 5.30 -13.34
N LYS A 119 11.31 6.06 -13.84
CA LYS A 119 11.39 7.51 -13.62
C LYS A 119 10.07 8.17 -14.09
N GLY A 120 9.48 9.01 -13.25
CA GLY A 120 8.17 9.64 -13.49
C GLY A 120 6.95 8.82 -13.04
N ASN A 121 7.15 7.62 -12.50
CA ASN A 121 6.05 6.78 -11.97
C ASN A 121 6.05 6.67 -10.44
N LEU A 122 6.85 7.46 -9.73
CA LEU A 122 6.86 7.51 -8.27
C LEU A 122 6.81 8.96 -7.78
N VAL A 123 5.88 9.23 -6.86
CA VAL A 123 5.88 10.44 -6.04
C VAL A 123 5.92 10.03 -4.57
N GLU A 124 6.91 10.56 -3.84
CA GLU A 124 6.97 10.45 -2.37
C GLU A 124 6.31 11.71 -1.77
N VAL A 125 5.49 11.51 -0.73
CA VAL A 125 4.66 12.54 -0.10
C VAL A 125 4.87 12.48 1.40
N ARG A 126 5.26 13.60 1.99
CA ARG A 126 5.30 13.74 3.44
C ARG A 126 3.88 13.98 3.94
N PHE A 127 3.43 13.16 4.89
CA PHE A 127 2.08 13.25 5.44
C PHE A 127 1.77 14.64 6.00
N GLU A 128 2.73 15.24 6.69
CA GLU A 128 2.60 16.56 7.30
C GLU A 128 2.49 17.70 6.27
N ASP A 129 2.99 17.51 5.04
CA ASP A 129 2.80 18.46 3.95
C ASP A 129 1.40 18.32 3.34
N LEU A 130 0.93 17.08 3.19
CA LEU A 130 -0.41 16.80 2.72
C LEU A 130 -1.49 17.36 3.68
N GLU A 131 -1.29 17.24 4.99
CA GLU A 131 -2.20 17.83 5.98
C GLU A 131 -2.21 19.36 5.94
N ARG A 132 -1.06 19.98 5.66
CA ARG A 132 -0.92 21.44 5.63
C ARG A 132 -1.53 22.05 4.38
N ASP A 133 -1.30 21.45 3.22
CA ASP A 133 -1.83 21.92 1.94
C ASP A 133 -2.24 20.74 1.03
N HIS A 134 -3.46 20.28 1.25
CA HIS A 134 -4.04 19.18 0.49
C HIS A 134 -4.09 19.48 -1.02
N VAL A 135 -4.46 20.71 -1.41
CA VAL A 135 -4.65 21.05 -2.82
C VAL A 135 -3.30 21.20 -3.53
N GLY A 136 -2.32 21.86 -2.89
CA GLY A 136 -0.97 22.00 -3.42
C GLY A 136 -0.27 20.65 -3.57
N GLU A 137 -0.34 19.78 -2.57
CA GLU A 137 0.27 18.45 -2.65
C GLU A 137 -0.40 17.57 -3.70
N MET A 138 -1.72 17.66 -3.86
CA MET A 138 -2.42 16.95 -4.92
C MET A 138 -1.98 17.42 -6.31
N LYS A 139 -1.79 18.74 -6.53
CA LYS A 139 -1.24 19.27 -7.80
C LYS A 139 0.16 18.71 -8.07
N ARG A 140 1.03 18.74 -7.06
CA ARG A 140 2.39 18.19 -7.14
C ARG A 140 2.40 16.71 -7.48
N ILE A 141 1.47 15.93 -6.93
CA ILE A 141 1.31 14.50 -7.24
C ILE A 141 0.91 14.32 -8.70
N TYR A 142 -0.07 15.09 -9.20
CA TYR A 142 -0.53 15.00 -10.58
C TYR A 142 0.58 15.38 -11.56
N ASP A 143 1.25 16.52 -11.34
CA ASP A 143 2.38 16.99 -12.14
C ASP A 143 3.52 15.96 -12.14
N GLY A 144 3.88 15.43 -10.96
CA GLY A 144 4.94 14.43 -10.80
C GLY A 144 4.66 13.10 -11.48
N LEU A 145 3.39 12.78 -11.73
CA LEU A 145 2.93 11.60 -12.46
C LEU A 145 2.58 11.90 -13.93
N GLY A 146 2.76 13.14 -14.39
CA GLY A 146 2.43 13.58 -15.75
C GLY A 146 0.93 13.47 -16.06
N LEU A 147 0.08 13.86 -15.11
CA LEU A 147 -1.37 13.83 -15.21
C LEU A 147 -1.95 15.24 -15.31
N ASP A 148 -3.04 15.38 -16.06
CA ASP A 148 -3.80 16.63 -16.14
C ASP A 148 -4.58 16.88 -14.84
N TRP A 149 -4.48 18.11 -14.31
CA TRP A 149 -5.15 18.58 -13.09
C TRP A 149 -6.63 18.95 -13.31
#